data_AF-A0A3M7TZF5-F1
#
_entry.id   AF-A0A3M7TZF5-F1
#
_cell.length_a   1.000
_cell.length_b   1.000
_cell.length_c   1.000
_cell.angle_alpha   90.00
_cell.angle_beta   90.00
_cell.angle_gamma   90.00
#
_symmetry.space_group_name_H-M   'P 1'
#
loop_
_entity.id
_entity.type
_entity.pdbx_description
1 polymer ?
#
loop_
_entity_poly.entity_id
_entity_poly.type
_entity_poly.pdbx_seq_one_letter_code
_entity_poly.pdbx_strand_id
1 'polypeptide(L)'
;MTVKHSIEQGPGQMGHLAVYHSLNGCQYKEGNGGVEVNLPSLLQPFYALPLLTTGAAEAYLLTDRELAVCCGVQYDSPLQKDIELSLLFRFGIEPDEFYAFTDDHTSLPASYVGKAGLAMYLQHDWRGVFSRTHPVSQMTEQLLSRWSGEVGRFSVLGVSRMFSTLGDVTEVREHSLKRAIVKLSHVMGMSCGPHTVSAGISPWQIWSDHVTYAGIWVPGKKAGAAVYAPRNHDPLMFEEMKKRVVNRLITQLI
;
A
#
# COMPACT_ATOMS: atom_id res chain seq x y z
N MET A 1 -34.37 2.45 -9.57
CA MET A 1 -33.85 2.25 -10.94
C MET A 1 -32.67 3.21 -11.09
N THR A 2 -31.46 2.75 -10.78
CA THR A 2 -30.27 3.63 -10.67
C THR A 2 -29.61 3.72 -12.03
N VAL A 3 -29.69 4.90 -12.65
CA VAL A 3 -29.08 5.19 -13.95
C VAL A 3 -27.55 5.12 -13.81
N LYS A 4 -26.93 4.09 -14.38
CA LYS A 4 -25.47 4.02 -14.57
C LYS A 4 -25.12 5.00 -15.69
N HIS A 5 -24.75 6.23 -15.34
CA HIS A 5 -24.03 7.09 -16.27
C HIS A 5 -22.59 6.58 -16.39
N SER A 6 -22.29 5.86 -17.47
CA SER A 6 -20.92 5.73 -17.97
C SER A 6 -20.50 7.11 -18.49
N ILE A 7 -19.75 7.83 -17.68
CA ILE A 7 -19.11 9.08 -18.10
C ILE A 7 -18.00 8.68 -19.07
N GLU A 8 -18.18 8.94 -20.36
CA GLU A 8 -17.08 8.92 -21.31
C GLU A 8 -16.02 9.92 -20.84
N GLN A 9 -14.84 9.41 -20.52
CA GLN A 9 -13.71 10.21 -20.06
C GLN A 9 -13.20 11.04 -21.23
N GLY A 10 -13.51 12.33 -21.27
CA GLY A 10 -12.92 13.25 -22.23
C GLY A 10 -11.38 13.33 -22.07
N PRO A 11 -10.65 13.72 -23.12
CA PRO A 11 -9.22 14.00 -23.01
C PRO A 11 -8.99 15.08 -21.94
N GLY A 12 -8.26 14.73 -20.86
CA GLY A 12 -7.99 15.62 -19.73
C GLY A 12 -8.61 15.23 -18.38
N GLN A 13 -9.24 14.05 -18.23
CA GLN A 13 -9.70 13.60 -16.92
C GLN A 13 -8.51 13.27 -15.98
N MET A 14 -8.27 14.16 -15.02
CA MET A 14 -7.17 14.14 -14.04
C MET A 14 -7.36 13.07 -12.95
N GLY A 15 -7.37 11.79 -13.31
CA GLY A 15 -7.40 10.69 -12.33
C GLY A 15 -8.51 10.78 -11.26
N HIS A 16 -8.27 10.09 -10.16
CA HIS A 16 -9.15 9.96 -9.00
C HIS A 16 -8.32 10.23 -7.75
N LEU A 17 -8.87 11.04 -6.86
CA LEU A 17 -8.22 11.44 -5.63
C LEU A 17 -9.23 11.45 -4.50
N ALA A 18 -8.84 10.94 -3.34
CA ALA A 18 -9.58 11.13 -2.11
C ALA A 18 -8.64 11.51 -0.97
N VAL A 19 -9.15 12.36 -0.07
CA VAL A 19 -8.49 12.74 1.17
C VAL A 19 -9.43 12.42 2.33
N TYR A 20 -8.91 11.69 3.31
CA TYR A 20 -9.63 11.22 4.48
C TYR A 20 -8.92 11.69 5.76
N HIS A 21 -9.69 12.20 6.70
CA HIS A 21 -9.24 12.51 8.05
C HIS A 21 -9.97 11.59 9.02
N SER A 22 -9.25 11.00 9.99
CA SER A 22 -9.81 10.09 11.01
C SER A 22 -11.10 10.61 11.65
N LEU A 23 -11.07 11.83 12.20
CA LEU A 23 -12.19 12.44 12.92
C LEU A 23 -13.31 12.99 12.02
N ASN A 24 -12.93 13.63 10.91
CA ASN A 24 -13.87 14.41 10.08
C ASN A 24 -14.35 13.62 8.84
N GLY A 25 -13.88 12.38 8.67
CA GLY A 25 -14.16 11.56 7.51
C GLY A 25 -13.57 12.12 6.22
N CYS A 26 -14.30 11.95 5.12
CA CYS A 26 -13.85 12.40 3.81
C CYS A 26 -13.83 13.93 3.71
N GLN A 27 -12.67 14.51 3.45
CA GLN A 27 -12.49 15.97 3.35
C GLN A 27 -12.53 16.47 1.91
N TYR A 28 -12.01 15.68 0.98
CA TYR A 28 -11.90 16.08 -0.42
C TYR A 28 -11.97 14.87 -1.34
N LYS A 29 -12.60 15.05 -2.51
CA LYS A 29 -12.60 14.10 -3.62
C LYS A 29 -12.46 14.87 -4.93
N GLU A 30 -11.65 14.35 -5.82
CA GLU A 30 -11.55 14.80 -7.22
C GLU A 30 -11.71 13.60 -8.14
N GLY A 31 -12.41 13.81 -9.25
CA GLY A 31 -12.92 12.71 -10.08
C GLY A 31 -13.94 11.86 -9.32
N ASN A 32 -14.05 10.59 -9.70
CA ASN A 32 -14.94 9.65 -9.00
C ASN A 32 -14.14 8.87 -7.95
N GLY A 33 -14.09 9.39 -6.72
CA GLY A 33 -13.40 8.73 -5.60
C GLY A 33 -14.05 7.43 -5.11
N GLY A 34 -15.25 7.10 -5.63
CA GLY A 34 -15.94 5.84 -5.41
C GLY A 34 -15.76 4.84 -6.57
N VAL A 35 -14.92 5.14 -7.57
CA VAL A 35 -14.58 4.12 -8.58
C VAL A 35 -14.00 2.92 -7.86
N GLU A 36 -14.56 1.76 -8.18
CA GLU A 36 -13.93 0.48 -7.90
C GLU A 36 -12.70 0.41 -8.78
N VAL A 37 -11.55 0.61 -8.17
CA VAL A 37 -10.30 0.62 -8.91
C VAL A 37 -9.64 -0.74 -8.73
N ASN A 38 -9.06 -1.26 -9.81
CA ASN A 38 -8.16 -2.40 -9.71
C ASN A 38 -6.85 -1.90 -9.05
N LEU A 39 -6.83 -1.81 -7.71
CA LEU A 39 -5.77 -1.23 -6.87
C LEU A 39 -4.73 -2.23 -6.31
N PRO A 40 -4.34 -3.36 -6.96
CA PRO A 40 -3.34 -4.23 -6.35
C PRO A 40 -2.08 -3.48 -5.93
N SER A 41 -1.68 -2.44 -6.67
CA SER A 41 -0.52 -1.65 -6.35
C SER A 41 -0.71 -0.76 -5.12
N LEU A 42 -1.78 0.04 -5.07
CA LEU A 42 -2.04 0.93 -3.93
C LEU A 42 -2.25 0.19 -2.61
N LEU A 43 -2.57 -1.11 -2.67
CA LEU A 43 -2.73 -1.97 -1.51
C LEU A 43 -1.44 -2.67 -1.05
N GLN A 44 -0.35 -2.61 -1.83
CA GLN A 44 0.93 -3.24 -1.49
C GLN A 44 1.46 -2.86 -0.10
N PRO A 45 1.34 -1.60 0.35
CA PRO A 45 1.73 -1.22 1.71
C PRO A 45 1.07 -2.04 2.80
N PHE A 46 -0.07 -2.66 2.52
CA PHE A 46 -0.83 -3.44 3.47
C PHE A 46 -0.65 -4.96 3.28
N TYR A 47 0.11 -5.41 2.27
CA TYR A 47 0.31 -6.85 1.99
C TYR A 47 1.18 -7.58 3.01
N ALA A 48 1.91 -6.87 3.87
CA ALA A 48 2.60 -7.47 5.01
C ALA A 48 1.66 -7.71 6.20
N LEU A 49 0.41 -7.20 6.19
CA LEU A 49 -0.53 -7.37 7.29
C LEU A 49 -0.75 -8.86 7.65
N PRO A 50 -0.93 -9.79 6.69
CA PRO A 50 -1.06 -11.20 7.00
C PRO A 50 0.15 -11.77 7.75
N LEU A 51 1.39 -11.43 7.35
CA LEU A 51 2.62 -11.88 8.01
C LEU A 51 2.64 -11.51 9.50
N LEU A 52 2.16 -10.30 9.82
CA LEU A 52 2.06 -9.81 11.20
C LEU A 52 0.91 -10.47 11.98
N THR A 53 -0.22 -10.72 11.32
CA THR A 53 -1.40 -11.31 11.99
C THR A 53 -1.29 -12.81 12.24
N THR A 54 -0.50 -13.54 11.43
CA THR A 54 -0.29 -14.98 11.60
C THR A 54 0.88 -15.32 12.52
N GLY A 55 1.74 -14.34 12.84
CA GLY A 55 3.00 -14.57 13.54
C GLY A 55 4.13 -15.07 12.63
N ALA A 56 3.94 -15.08 11.31
CA ALA A 56 4.98 -15.48 10.36
C ALA A 56 6.19 -14.54 10.41
N ALA A 57 5.95 -13.23 10.57
CA ALA A 57 7.02 -12.24 10.71
C ALA A 57 7.94 -12.56 11.90
N GLU A 58 7.38 -12.91 13.06
CA GLU A 58 8.12 -13.31 14.25
C GLU A 58 8.80 -14.67 14.07
N ALA A 59 8.14 -15.65 13.46
CA ALA A 59 8.70 -16.98 13.22
C ALA A 59 9.96 -16.93 12.33
N TYR A 60 9.95 -16.06 11.31
CA TYR A 60 11.10 -15.82 10.44
C TYR A 60 12.11 -14.81 11.00
N LEU A 61 11.81 -14.20 12.15
CA LEU A 61 12.62 -13.13 12.76
C LEU A 61 12.87 -11.97 11.78
N LEU A 62 11.82 -11.53 11.08
CA LEU A 62 11.93 -10.46 10.10
C LEU A 62 12.27 -9.13 10.78
N THR A 63 13.25 -8.43 10.22
CA THR A 63 13.59 -7.07 10.60
C THR A 63 12.57 -6.06 10.08
N ASP A 64 12.57 -4.85 10.63
CA ASP A 64 11.68 -3.77 10.18
C ASP A 64 11.96 -3.39 8.72
N ARG A 65 13.22 -3.51 8.28
CA ARG A 65 13.62 -3.25 6.88
C ARG A 65 13.10 -4.32 5.93
N GLU A 66 13.19 -5.59 6.30
CA GLU A 66 12.62 -6.72 5.56
C GLU A 66 11.08 -6.62 5.49
N LEU A 67 10.43 -6.29 6.61
CA LEU A 67 8.99 -6.03 6.65
C LEU A 67 8.59 -4.87 5.74
N ALA A 68 9.38 -3.79 5.69
CA ALA A 68 9.11 -2.68 4.78
C ALA A 68 9.15 -3.13 3.31
N VAL A 69 10.10 -3.98 2.92
CA VAL A 69 10.14 -4.59 1.59
C VAL A 69 8.89 -5.44 1.32
N CYS A 70 8.41 -6.21 2.31
CA CYS A 70 7.14 -6.92 2.20
C CYS A 70 5.92 -5.99 2.07
N CYS A 71 6.03 -4.73 2.51
CA CYS A 71 5.03 -3.66 2.28
C CYS A 71 5.21 -2.99 0.89
N GLY A 72 6.12 -3.47 0.04
CA GLY A 72 6.40 -2.83 -1.25
C GLY A 72 7.12 -1.48 -1.11
N VAL A 73 7.83 -1.24 -0.01
CA VAL A 73 8.81 -0.14 0.06
C VAL A 73 9.99 -0.50 -0.83
N GLN A 74 10.39 0.46 -1.67
CA GLN A 74 11.55 0.33 -2.54
C GLN A 74 12.78 1.00 -1.92
N TYR A 75 13.92 0.32 -2.01
CA TYR A 75 15.24 0.83 -1.66
C TYR A 75 16.12 0.96 -2.91
N ASP A 76 17.31 1.53 -2.77
CA ASP A 76 18.32 1.52 -3.82
C ASP A 76 18.60 0.08 -4.28
N SER A 77 18.70 -0.12 -5.60
CA SER A 77 18.73 -1.45 -6.25
C SER A 77 19.68 -2.48 -5.57
N PRO A 78 20.94 -2.15 -5.19
CA PRO A 78 21.80 -3.10 -4.49
C PRO A 78 21.25 -3.51 -3.11
N LEU A 79 20.82 -2.53 -2.30
CA LEU A 79 20.28 -2.77 -0.98
C LEU A 79 18.94 -3.52 -1.05
N GLN A 80 18.09 -3.17 -2.03
CA GLN A 80 16.84 -3.86 -2.29
C GLN A 80 17.07 -5.36 -2.54
N LYS A 81 18.02 -5.69 -3.43
CA LYS A 81 18.38 -7.07 -3.75
C LYS A 81 18.91 -7.82 -2.53
N ASP A 82 19.77 -7.20 -1.74
CA ASP A 82 20.31 -7.84 -0.52
C ASP A 82 19.21 -8.18 0.49
N ILE A 83 18.22 -7.30 0.65
CA ILE A 83 17.07 -7.54 1.53
C ILE A 83 16.20 -8.67 0.98
N GLU A 84 15.93 -8.70 -0.33
CA GLU A 84 15.16 -9.76 -0.96
C GLU A 84 15.84 -11.12 -0.84
N LEU A 85 17.15 -11.20 -1.06
CA LEU A 85 17.91 -12.43 -0.87
C LEU A 85 17.89 -12.91 0.59
N SER A 86 17.98 -11.98 1.55
CA SER A 86 17.82 -12.29 2.98
C SER A 86 16.44 -12.87 3.29
N LEU A 87 15.38 -12.27 2.74
CA LEU A 87 14.00 -12.76 2.88
C LEU A 87 13.84 -14.17 2.29
N LEU A 88 14.28 -14.38 1.05
CA LEU A 88 14.15 -15.66 0.36
C LEU A 88 14.90 -16.78 1.11
N PHE A 89 16.10 -16.48 1.60
CA PHE A 89 16.85 -17.39 2.47
C PHE A 89 16.06 -17.79 3.73
N ARG A 90 15.47 -16.82 4.45
CA ARG A 90 14.64 -17.09 5.65
C ARG A 90 13.40 -17.91 5.35
N PHE A 91 12.79 -17.69 4.18
CA PHE A 91 11.61 -18.42 3.74
C PHE A 91 11.93 -19.82 3.20
N GLY A 92 13.22 -20.13 2.97
CA GLY A 92 13.64 -21.39 2.37
C GLY A 92 13.27 -21.49 0.88
N ILE A 93 13.29 -20.37 0.16
CA ILE A 93 12.99 -20.29 -1.27
C ILE A 93 14.30 -20.02 -2.01
N GLU A 94 14.60 -20.82 -3.03
CA GLU A 94 15.79 -20.61 -3.87
C GLU A 94 15.61 -19.34 -4.72
N PRO A 95 16.56 -18.38 -4.69
CA PRO A 95 16.44 -17.14 -5.45
C PRO A 95 16.25 -17.34 -6.95
N ASP A 96 17.01 -18.26 -7.56
CA ASP A 96 16.89 -18.52 -9.00
C ASP A 96 15.51 -19.07 -9.37
N GLU A 97 14.92 -19.88 -8.50
CA GLU A 97 13.57 -20.39 -8.70
C GLU A 97 12.52 -19.28 -8.55
N PHE A 98 12.67 -18.44 -7.52
CA PHE A 98 11.81 -17.28 -7.31
C PHE A 98 11.86 -16.34 -8.52
N TYR A 99 13.07 -15.96 -8.93
CA TYR A 99 13.25 -15.00 -10.02
C TYR A 99 12.81 -15.56 -11.38
N ALA A 100 13.09 -16.83 -11.68
CA ALA A 100 12.59 -17.48 -12.90
C ALA A 100 11.06 -17.52 -12.96
N PHE A 101 10.40 -17.68 -11.82
CA PHE A 101 8.94 -17.62 -11.73
C PHE A 101 8.39 -16.19 -11.85
N THR A 102 9.20 -15.18 -11.50
CA THR A 102 8.82 -13.76 -11.57
C THR A 102 9.19 -13.06 -12.88
N ASP A 103 10.17 -13.57 -13.63
CA ASP A 103 10.73 -12.92 -14.84
C ASP A 103 9.74 -12.82 -16.01
N ASP A 104 8.63 -13.57 -15.98
CA ASP A 104 7.51 -13.41 -16.93
C ASP A 104 6.67 -12.14 -16.63
N HIS A 105 6.98 -11.43 -15.54
CA HIS A 105 6.29 -10.24 -15.06
C HIS A 105 7.32 -9.16 -14.69
N THR A 106 7.71 -8.35 -15.69
CA THR A 106 8.85 -7.40 -15.74
C THR A 106 8.91 -6.28 -14.68
N SER A 107 8.16 -6.34 -13.58
CA SER A 107 8.26 -5.39 -12.47
C SER A 107 7.57 -5.91 -11.22
N LEU A 108 7.73 -7.19 -10.86
CA LEU A 108 7.01 -7.69 -9.69
C LEU A 108 7.46 -6.96 -8.42
N PRO A 109 6.55 -6.25 -7.75
CA PRO A 109 6.83 -5.48 -6.55
C PRO A 109 7.27 -6.43 -5.45
N ALA A 110 8.38 -6.08 -4.78
CA ALA A 110 8.99 -6.85 -3.69
C ALA A 110 8.03 -7.30 -2.58
N SER A 111 6.85 -6.66 -2.49
CA SER A 111 5.69 -7.13 -1.72
C SER A 111 5.33 -8.61 -1.95
N TYR A 112 5.62 -9.17 -3.13
CA TYR A 112 5.33 -10.57 -3.44
C TYR A 112 6.27 -11.55 -2.76
N VAL A 113 7.50 -11.15 -2.43
CA VAL A 113 8.41 -11.95 -1.59
C VAL A 113 7.75 -12.23 -0.24
N GLY A 114 7.08 -11.22 0.35
CA GLY A 114 6.32 -11.40 1.59
C GLY A 114 5.14 -12.36 1.46
N LYS A 115 4.41 -12.34 0.34
CA LYS A 115 3.33 -13.31 0.07
C LYS A 115 3.87 -14.73 -0.10
N ALA A 116 5.01 -14.90 -0.77
CA ALA A 116 5.67 -16.19 -0.91
C ALA A 116 6.11 -16.73 0.46
N GLY A 117 6.72 -15.88 1.30
CA GLY A 117 7.05 -16.24 2.68
C GLY A 117 5.83 -16.64 3.52
N LEU A 118 4.70 -15.95 3.36
CA LEU A 118 3.46 -16.35 4.03
C LEU A 118 2.97 -17.72 3.54
N ALA A 119 3.05 -18.00 2.22
CA ALA A 119 2.67 -19.29 1.67
C ALA A 119 3.52 -20.42 2.28
N MET A 120 4.84 -20.22 2.36
CA MET A 120 5.76 -21.16 3.00
C MET A 120 5.41 -21.40 4.46
N TYR A 121 5.14 -20.33 5.23
CA TYR A 121 4.75 -20.45 6.64
C TYR A 121 3.46 -21.26 6.82
N LEU A 122 2.48 -21.05 5.93
CA LEU A 122 1.20 -21.75 5.95
C LEU A 122 1.25 -23.13 5.26
N GLN A 123 2.44 -23.61 4.86
CA GLN A 123 2.64 -24.90 4.18
C GLN A 123 1.85 -25.02 2.86
N HIS A 124 1.73 -23.91 2.15
CA HIS A 124 1.18 -23.86 0.79
C HIS A 124 2.31 -23.73 -0.23
N ASP A 125 2.06 -24.19 -1.46
CA ASP A 125 2.95 -23.85 -2.58
C ASP A 125 2.97 -22.33 -2.75
N TRP A 126 4.15 -21.73 -2.77
CA TRP A 126 4.29 -20.29 -2.98
C TRP A 126 4.15 -19.92 -4.46
N ARG A 127 4.29 -20.89 -5.36
CA ARG A 127 4.11 -20.65 -6.80
C ARG A 127 2.65 -20.29 -7.05
N GLY A 128 2.45 -19.19 -7.76
CA GLY A 128 1.13 -18.68 -8.07
C GLY A 128 0.51 -17.76 -7.02
N VAL A 129 1.26 -17.30 -6.01
CA VAL A 129 0.81 -16.25 -5.06
C VAL A 129 0.35 -14.95 -5.74
N PHE A 130 0.69 -14.74 -7.02
CA PHE A 130 0.18 -13.65 -7.85
C PHE A 130 -1.29 -13.81 -8.23
N SER A 131 -1.79 -15.04 -8.27
CA SER A 131 -3.19 -15.32 -8.56
C SER A 131 -4.07 -14.88 -7.41
N ARG A 132 -5.21 -14.25 -7.74
CA ARG A 132 -6.28 -13.96 -6.77
C ARG A 132 -6.92 -15.21 -6.18
N THR A 133 -6.84 -16.34 -6.88
CA THR A 133 -7.38 -17.62 -6.39
C THR A 133 -6.44 -18.32 -5.41
N HIS A 134 -5.21 -17.83 -5.27
CA HIS A 134 -4.25 -18.41 -4.34
C HIS A 134 -4.71 -18.20 -2.89
N PRO A 135 -4.62 -19.20 -2.00
CA PRO A 135 -5.08 -19.10 -0.61
C PRO A 135 -4.51 -17.88 0.14
N VAL A 136 -3.21 -17.59 -0.03
CA VAL A 136 -2.57 -16.40 0.55
C VAL A 136 -3.15 -15.09 0.02
N SER A 137 -3.46 -15.01 -1.27
CA SER A 137 -4.06 -13.80 -1.85
C SER A 137 -5.49 -13.60 -1.36
N GLN A 138 -6.28 -14.68 -1.26
CA GLN A 138 -7.62 -14.62 -0.67
C GLN A 138 -7.59 -14.20 0.80
N MET A 139 -6.66 -14.76 1.59
CA MET A 139 -6.46 -14.38 2.99
C MET A 139 -6.09 -12.89 3.11
N THR A 140 -5.17 -12.42 2.26
CA THR A 140 -4.78 -11.01 2.21
C THR A 140 -5.99 -10.14 1.91
N GLU A 141 -6.75 -10.45 0.85
CA GLU A 141 -7.95 -9.70 0.48
C GLU A 141 -9.00 -9.70 1.59
N GLN A 142 -9.22 -10.82 2.28
CA GLN A 142 -10.14 -10.92 3.41
C GLN A 142 -9.71 -10.02 4.59
N LEU A 143 -8.42 -10.03 4.95
CA LEU A 143 -7.90 -9.18 6.02
C LEU A 143 -8.02 -7.69 5.68
N LEU A 144 -7.67 -7.31 4.45
CA LEU A 144 -7.82 -5.94 3.99
C LEU A 144 -9.29 -5.52 3.93
N SER A 145 -10.18 -6.42 3.50
CA SER A 145 -11.62 -6.17 3.45
C SER A 145 -12.21 -5.94 4.84
N ARG A 146 -11.78 -6.73 5.83
CA ARG A 146 -12.16 -6.55 7.24
C ARG A 146 -11.69 -5.22 7.79
N TRP A 147 -10.45 -4.82 7.49
CA TRP A 147 -9.92 -3.55 7.93
C TRP A 147 -10.62 -2.35 7.26
N SER A 148 -10.79 -2.37 5.93
CA SER A 148 -11.40 -1.26 5.20
C SER A 148 -12.92 -1.16 5.43
N GLY A 149 -13.57 -2.31 5.69
CA GLY A 149 -15.03 -2.46 5.65
C GLY A 149 -15.60 -2.64 4.24
N GLU A 150 -14.75 -2.81 3.22
CA GLU A 150 -15.13 -3.00 1.81
C GLU A 150 -14.86 -4.44 1.38
N VAL A 151 -15.78 -5.10 0.66
CA VAL A 151 -15.65 -6.53 0.31
C VAL A 151 -15.07 -6.70 -1.08
N GLY A 152 -13.82 -7.16 -1.18
CA GLY A 152 -13.17 -7.60 -2.43
C GLY A 152 -12.95 -6.52 -3.50
N ARG A 153 -13.40 -5.29 -3.26
CA ARG A 153 -13.23 -4.13 -4.15
C ARG A 153 -12.92 -2.92 -3.30
N PHE A 154 -11.76 -2.35 -3.55
CA PHE A 154 -11.27 -1.21 -2.79
C PHE A 154 -11.51 0.07 -3.57
N SER A 155 -12.14 1.05 -2.92
CA SER A 155 -12.30 2.39 -3.49
C SER A 155 -11.08 3.26 -3.15
N VAL A 156 -10.81 4.29 -3.95
CA VAL A 156 -9.77 5.29 -3.63
C VAL A 156 -10.02 5.89 -2.24
N LEU A 157 -11.29 6.10 -1.88
CA LEU A 157 -11.69 6.53 -0.56
C LEU A 157 -11.38 5.51 0.54
N GLY A 158 -11.71 4.23 0.33
CA GLY A 158 -11.45 3.15 1.26
C GLY A 158 -9.95 3.03 1.57
N VAL A 159 -9.12 3.10 0.54
CA VAL A 159 -7.66 3.08 0.71
C VAL A 159 -7.15 4.35 1.40
N SER A 160 -7.69 5.53 1.07
CA SER A 160 -7.36 6.77 1.79
C SER A 160 -7.64 6.66 3.29
N ARG A 161 -8.75 6.01 3.66
CA ARG A 161 -9.11 5.73 5.06
C ARG A 161 -8.10 4.78 5.71
N MET A 162 -7.68 3.73 5.03
CA MET A 162 -6.62 2.83 5.55
C MET A 162 -5.33 3.59 5.82
N PHE A 163 -4.87 4.43 4.87
CA PHE A 163 -3.72 5.32 5.08
C PHE A 163 -3.92 6.27 6.26
N SER A 164 -5.11 6.86 6.42
CA SER A 164 -5.40 7.73 7.58
C SER A 164 -5.32 6.97 8.91
N THR A 165 -5.69 5.68 8.90
CA THR A 165 -5.64 4.80 10.08
C THR A 165 -4.20 4.47 10.47
N LEU A 166 -3.25 4.46 9.53
CA LEU A 166 -1.82 4.38 9.88
C LEU A 166 -1.37 5.61 10.68
N GLY A 167 -1.95 6.79 10.40
CA GLY A 167 -1.69 8.02 11.16
C GLY A 167 -2.45 8.12 12.49
N ASP A 168 -3.56 7.39 12.63
CA ASP A 168 -4.32 7.28 13.87
C ASP A 168 -4.77 5.85 14.16
N VAL A 169 -3.83 5.06 14.70
CA VAL A 169 -4.07 3.65 15.04
C VAL A 169 -5.12 3.46 16.15
N THR A 170 -5.59 4.53 16.79
CA THR A 170 -6.68 4.45 17.78
C THR A 170 -8.05 4.20 17.15
N GLU A 171 -8.21 4.55 15.87
CA GLU A 171 -9.43 4.29 15.08
C GLU A 171 -9.61 2.83 14.68
N VAL A 172 -8.60 1.98 14.88
CA VAL A 172 -8.70 0.54 14.61
C VAL A 172 -9.66 -0.11 15.61
N ARG A 173 -10.91 -0.29 15.18
CA ARG A 173 -11.97 -0.93 15.97
C ARG A 173 -11.73 -2.43 16.16
N GLU A 174 -11.11 -3.10 15.18
CA GLU A 174 -10.81 -4.52 15.28
C GLU A 174 -9.59 -4.78 16.18
N HIS A 175 -9.84 -5.19 17.42
CA HIS A 175 -8.80 -5.52 18.39
C HIS A 175 -7.78 -6.54 17.87
N SER A 176 -8.21 -7.52 17.07
CA SER A 176 -7.32 -8.55 16.50
C SER A 176 -6.29 -8.00 15.51
N LEU A 177 -6.60 -6.90 14.82
CA LEU A 177 -5.70 -6.29 13.84
C LEU A 177 -4.86 -5.15 14.43
N LYS A 178 -5.28 -4.61 15.58
CA LYS A 178 -4.66 -3.42 16.19
C LYS A 178 -3.14 -3.55 16.35
N ARG A 179 -2.65 -4.66 16.90
CA ARG A 179 -1.20 -4.88 17.08
C ARG A 179 -0.45 -4.89 15.75
N ALA A 180 -1.00 -5.58 14.74
CA ALA A 180 -0.41 -5.65 13.42
C ALA A 180 -0.41 -4.28 12.71
N ILE A 181 -1.50 -3.52 12.79
CA ILE A 181 -1.60 -2.18 12.20
C ILE A 181 -0.66 -1.19 12.90
N VAL A 182 -0.49 -1.28 14.22
CA VAL A 182 0.50 -0.47 14.96
C VAL A 182 1.92 -0.78 14.48
N LYS A 183 2.27 -2.06 14.34
CA LYS A 183 3.59 -2.45 13.82
C LYS A 183 3.77 -1.99 12.37
N LEU A 184 2.74 -2.13 11.54
CA LEU A 184 2.77 -1.68 10.15
C LEU A 184 2.96 -0.16 10.04
N SER A 185 2.21 0.61 10.83
CA SER A 185 2.36 2.06 10.92
C SER A 185 3.78 2.46 11.33
N HIS A 186 4.37 1.76 12.30
CA HIS A 186 5.75 1.98 12.71
C HIS A 186 6.75 1.68 11.59
N VAL A 187 6.67 0.49 10.98
CA VAL A 187 7.55 0.07 9.88
C VAL A 187 7.47 1.06 8.72
N MET A 188 6.26 1.40 8.28
CA MET A 188 6.06 2.36 7.21
C MET A 188 6.53 3.76 7.61
N GLY A 189 6.33 4.19 8.85
CA GLY A 189 6.80 5.50 9.34
C GLY A 189 8.33 5.64 9.38
N MET A 190 9.03 4.54 9.64
CA MET A 190 10.49 4.49 9.63
C MET A 190 11.05 4.44 8.20
N SER A 191 10.34 3.75 7.30
CA SER A 191 10.82 3.49 5.94
C SER A 191 10.34 4.49 4.90
N CYS A 192 9.24 5.20 5.15
CA CYS A 192 8.68 6.20 4.25
C CYS A 192 9.00 7.64 4.71
N GLY A 193 10.16 7.84 5.34
CA GLY A 193 10.62 9.12 5.87
C GLY A 193 10.93 10.18 4.80
N PRO A 194 10.83 11.49 5.13
CA PRO A 194 11.25 12.58 4.26
C PRO A 194 12.79 12.73 4.14
N HIS A 195 13.58 11.66 4.24
CA HIS A 195 15.05 11.73 4.28
C HIS A 195 15.75 12.07 2.93
N THR A 196 15.08 12.84 2.08
CA THR A 196 15.67 13.75 1.07
C THR A 196 15.42 15.23 1.36
N VAL A 197 14.97 15.62 2.57
CA VAL A 197 14.75 17.04 2.91
C VAL A 197 15.42 17.41 4.23
N SER A 198 16.64 17.93 4.09
CA SER A 198 17.19 18.94 5.00
C SER A 198 16.28 20.18 5.02
N ALA A 199 16.12 20.78 6.19
CA ALA A 199 15.35 22.00 6.48
C ALA A 199 13.82 21.85 6.57
N GLY A 200 13.35 21.57 7.81
CA GLY A 200 12.10 22.08 8.39
C GLY A 200 10.82 22.00 7.54
N ILE A 201 9.94 21.08 7.92
CA ILE A 201 8.61 20.80 7.34
C ILE A 201 8.77 19.93 6.08
N SER A 202 8.66 18.60 6.20
CA SER A 202 7.32 18.07 6.43
C SER A 202 7.17 16.61 6.91
N PRO A 203 6.17 16.31 7.77
CA PRO A 203 5.95 14.99 8.37
C PRO A 203 5.11 14.01 7.53
N TRP A 204 4.96 14.22 6.21
CA TRP A 204 4.24 13.26 5.37
C TRP A 204 5.09 12.05 5.04
N GLN A 205 4.39 10.96 4.77
CA GLN A 205 4.95 9.71 4.27
C GLN A 205 4.23 9.40 2.97
N ILE A 206 4.97 9.03 1.93
CA ILE A 206 4.43 8.79 0.59
C ILE A 206 4.89 7.41 0.11
N TRP A 207 3.92 6.59 -0.27
CA TRP A 207 4.12 5.41 -1.09
C TRP A 207 3.64 5.74 -2.51
N SER A 208 4.38 5.37 -3.55
CA SER A 208 4.08 5.77 -4.92
C SER A 208 4.75 4.82 -5.91
N ASP A 209 4.07 4.50 -7.01
CA ASP A 209 4.68 3.84 -8.19
C ASP A 209 5.23 4.85 -9.22
N HIS A 210 5.12 6.14 -8.89
CA HIS A 210 5.58 7.32 -9.65
C HIS A 210 4.77 7.68 -10.89
N VAL A 211 3.76 6.88 -11.28
CA VAL A 211 3.05 7.10 -12.55
C VAL A 211 1.54 7.00 -12.38
N THR A 212 1.05 6.04 -11.59
CA THR A 212 -0.36 5.67 -11.53
C THR A 212 -0.96 5.78 -10.13
N TYR A 213 -0.22 5.38 -9.10
CA TYR A 213 -0.72 5.23 -7.74
C TYR A 213 0.14 5.96 -6.73
N ALA A 214 -0.50 6.64 -5.78
CA ALA A 214 0.18 7.17 -4.61
C ALA A 214 -0.70 7.10 -3.37
N GLY A 215 -0.14 6.59 -2.30
CA GLY A 215 -0.69 6.66 -0.95
C GLY A 215 0.07 7.70 -0.16
N ILE A 216 -0.64 8.61 0.49
CA ILE A 216 -0.04 9.68 1.29
C ILE A 216 -0.67 9.59 2.67
N TRP A 217 0.13 9.66 3.73
CA TRP A 217 -0.42 9.86 5.06
C TRP A 217 0.41 10.83 5.87
N VAL A 218 -0.25 11.49 6.81
CA VAL A 218 0.32 12.53 7.64
C VAL A 218 0.04 12.14 9.09
N PRO A 219 0.94 11.38 9.74
CA PRO A 219 0.73 10.87 11.09
C PRO A 219 0.31 11.95 12.08
N GLY A 220 1.03 13.08 12.10
CA GLY A 220 0.73 14.20 12.99
C GLY A 220 -0.64 14.87 12.77
N LYS A 221 -1.26 14.66 11.60
CA LYS A 221 -2.58 15.20 11.25
C LYS A 221 -3.67 14.12 11.15
N LYS A 222 -3.34 12.86 11.44
CA LYS A 222 -4.29 11.74 11.38
C LYS A 222 -5.07 11.68 10.04
N ALA A 223 -4.38 12.02 8.96
CA ALA A 223 -4.94 12.18 7.64
C ALA A 223 -4.25 11.25 6.65
N GLY A 224 -5.01 10.74 5.68
CA GLY A 224 -4.54 9.90 4.60
C GLY A 224 -5.17 10.31 3.28
N ALA A 225 -4.49 10.05 2.18
CA ALA A 225 -4.96 10.30 0.84
C ALA A 225 -4.50 9.19 -0.09
N ALA A 226 -5.28 8.98 -1.14
CA ALA A 226 -4.95 8.10 -2.24
C ALA A 226 -5.14 8.83 -3.56
N VAL A 227 -4.16 8.67 -4.45
CA VAL A 227 -4.17 9.14 -5.83
C VAL A 227 -4.18 7.93 -6.74
N TYR A 228 -5.07 7.95 -7.72
CA TYR A 228 -5.13 6.97 -8.79
C TYR A 228 -5.29 7.69 -10.13
N ALA A 229 -4.27 7.67 -10.98
CA ALA A 229 -4.28 8.31 -12.29
C ALA A 229 -4.13 7.25 -13.39
N PRO A 230 -5.20 6.48 -13.69
CA PRO A 230 -5.13 5.49 -14.77
C PRO A 230 -4.85 6.17 -16.09
N ARG A 231 -3.99 5.56 -16.91
CA ARG A 231 -3.62 6.07 -18.24
C ARG A 231 -2.84 7.38 -18.20
N ASN A 232 -2.32 7.75 -17.04
CA ASN A 232 -1.34 8.80 -17.01
C ASN A 232 -0.03 8.28 -17.60
N HIS A 233 0.37 8.87 -18.73
CA HIS A 233 1.65 8.59 -19.37
C HIS A 233 2.70 9.66 -19.07
N ASP A 234 2.34 10.67 -18.25
CA ASP A 234 3.18 11.79 -17.86
C ASP A 234 3.52 11.73 -16.35
N PRO A 235 4.72 11.25 -16.00
CA PRO A 235 5.19 11.24 -14.62
C PRO A 235 5.24 12.64 -13.99
N LEU A 236 5.52 13.71 -14.77
CA LEU A 236 5.59 15.07 -14.24
C LEU A 236 4.23 15.55 -13.79
N MET A 237 3.18 15.29 -14.59
CA MET A 237 1.80 15.59 -14.19
C MET A 237 1.40 14.81 -12.92
N PHE A 238 1.84 13.55 -12.78
CA PHE A 238 1.58 12.77 -11.57
C PHE A 238 2.23 13.40 -10.33
N GLU A 239 3.50 13.81 -10.46
CA GLU A 239 4.22 14.51 -9.39
C GLU A 239 3.54 15.84 -9.02
N GLU A 240 3.03 16.60 -9.99
CA GLU A 240 2.25 17.81 -9.73
C GLU A 240 0.93 17.52 -9.01
N MET A 241 0.22 16.45 -9.38
CA MET A 241 -0.97 16.00 -8.65
C MET A 241 -0.63 15.68 -7.20
N LYS A 242 0.43 14.90 -6.95
CA LYS A 242 0.90 14.59 -5.58
C LYS A 242 1.23 15.87 -4.79
N LYS A 243 1.99 16.80 -5.39
CA LYS A 243 2.31 18.10 -4.76
C LYS A 243 1.05 18.89 -4.40
N ARG A 244 0.04 18.92 -5.28
CA ARG A 244 -1.25 19.58 -5.00
C ARG A 244 -1.97 18.94 -3.81
N VAL A 245 -2.02 17.61 -3.75
CA VAL A 245 -2.63 16.87 -2.62
C VAL A 245 -1.92 17.19 -1.31
N VAL A 246 -0.58 17.14 -1.34
CA VAL A 246 0.27 17.49 -0.21
C VAL A 246 -0.01 18.93 0.25
N ASN A 247 0.01 19.90 -0.67
CA ASN A 247 -0.27 21.30 -0.33
C ASN A 247 -1.66 21.50 0.29
N ARG A 248 -2.68 20.76 -0.17
CA ARG A 248 -4.01 20.79 0.45
C ARG A 248 -4.00 20.20 1.85
N LEU A 249 -3.37 19.04 2.05
CA LEU A 249 -3.19 18.44 3.37
C LEU A 249 -2.44 19.37 4.34
N ILE A 250 -1.53 20.21 3.84
CA ILE A 250 -0.87 21.25 4.63
C ILE A 250 -1.86 22.35 4.99
N THR A 251 -2.48 22.98 4.00
CA THR A 251 -3.18 24.25 4.14
C THR A 251 -4.59 24.14 4.72
N GLN A 252 -5.28 23.01 4.50
CA GLN A 252 -6.69 22.84 4.86
C GLN A 252 -6.91 22.01 6.13
N LEU A 253 -5.86 21.36 6.65
CA LEU A 253 -5.90 20.56 7.87
C LEU A 253 -5.06 21.20 8.99
N ILE A 254 -4.98 22.52 9.03
CA ILE A 254 -4.47 23.30 10.18
C ILE A 254 -5.66 24.03 10.77
#